data_AF-A0A1U7NTB0-F1
#
_entry.id   AF-A0A1U7NTB0-F1
#
_cell.length_a   1.000
_cell.length_b   1.000
_cell.length_c   1.000
_cell.angle_alpha   90.00
_cell.angle_beta   90.00
_cell.angle_gamma   90.00
#
_symmetry.space_group_name_H-M   'P 1'
#
loop_
_entity.id
_entity.type
_entity.pdbx_description
1 polymer ?
#
loop_
_entity_poly.entity_id
_entity_poly.type
_entity_poly.pdbx_seq_one_letter_code
_entity_poly.pdbx_strand_id
1 'polypeptide(L)'
;MTHSFPPLLSRAFWVCWAVTSLNVLISAGYSTAALVSQGDSNVYTQYAASRSFALVVVILGVGRFRSPQALLALSAVMTLIQLGDAVIGFQLHDAAKSFGPLGLAVLTFIAALFLLRANRQPLS
;
A
#
# COMPACT_ATOMS: atom_id res chain seq x y z
N MET A 1 18.46 16.44 -15.54
CA MET A 1 17.87 15.43 -16.43
C MET A 1 16.49 15.05 -15.91
N THR A 2 15.45 15.73 -16.38
CA THR A 2 14.06 15.35 -16.11
C THR A 2 13.73 14.17 -17.03
N HIS A 3 13.78 12.94 -16.50
CA HIS A 3 13.20 11.79 -17.19
C HIS A 3 11.69 11.98 -17.24
N SER A 4 11.22 12.67 -18.28
CA SER A 4 9.80 12.82 -18.57
C SER A 4 9.28 11.46 -18.99
N PHE A 5 8.47 10.84 -18.12
CA PHE A 5 7.78 9.60 -18.47
C PHE A 5 6.93 9.78 -19.73
N PRO A 6 6.77 8.73 -20.54
CA PRO A 6 5.70 8.72 -21.52
C PRO A 6 4.36 8.94 -20.80
N PRO A 7 3.39 9.62 -21.45
CA PRO A 7 2.18 10.11 -20.79
C PRO A 7 1.36 8.98 -20.13
N LEU A 8 1.35 7.78 -20.71
CA LEU A 8 0.69 6.61 -20.14
C LEU A 8 1.38 6.09 -18.87
N LEU A 9 2.71 6.00 -18.86
CA LEU A 9 3.47 5.57 -17.68
C LEU A 9 3.35 6.60 -16.55
N SER A 10 3.34 7.90 -16.87
CA SER A 10 3.12 8.96 -15.88
C SER A 10 1.75 8.84 -15.21
N ARG A 11 0.68 8.64 -16.00
CA ARG A 11 -0.68 8.45 -15.47
C ARG A 11 -0.77 7.18 -14.62
N ALA A 12 -0.23 6.06 -15.12
CA ALA A 12 -0.22 4.79 -14.39
C ALA A 12 0.55 4.88 -13.08
N PHE A 13 1.67 5.60 -13.06
CA PHE A 13 2.47 5.85 -11.86
C PHE A 13 1.66 6.60 -10.82
N TRP A 14 1.02 7.71 -11.20
CA TRP A 14 0.23 8.50 -10.26
C TRP A 14 -1.01 7.79 -9.73
N VAL A 15 -1.70 7.02 -10.58
CA VAL A 15 -2.83 6.18 -10.15
C VAL A 15 -2.35 5.14 -9.14
N CYS A 16 -1.28 4.42 -9.46
CA CYS A 16 -0.72 3.40 -8.58
C CYS A 16 -0.20 4.00 -7.27
N TRP A 17 0.44 5.18 -7.32
CA TRP A 17 0.92 5.89 -6.15
C TRP A 17 -0.23 6.35 -5.27
N ALA A 18 -1.31 6.91 -5.84
CA ALA A 18 -2.48 7.35 -5.09
C ALA A 18 -3.18 6.18 -4.39
N VAL A 19 -3.41 5.08 -5.12
CA VAL A 19 -4.03 3.86 -4.56
C VAL A 19 -3.16 3.26 -3.46
N THR A 20 -1.86 3.11 -3.71
CA THR A 20 -0.93 2.54 -2.72
C THR A 20 -0.82 3.44 -1.49
N SER A 21 -0.85 4.77 -1.66
CA SER A 21 -0.83 5.73 -0.54
C SER A 21 -2.09 5.62 0.32
N LEU A 22 -3.27 5.54 -0.30
CA LEU A 22 -4.52 5.29 0.44
C LEU A 22 -4.45 3.97 1.22
N ASN A 23 -3.89 2.94 0.59
CA ASN A 23 -3.75 1.64 1.22
C ASN A 23 -2.80 1.69 2.46
N VAL A 24 -1.64 2.35 2.32
CA VAL A 24 -0.71 2.60 3.43
C VAL A 24 -1.41 3.33 4.58
N LEU A 25 -2.18 4.38 4.28
CA LEU A 25 -2.87 5.19 5.29
C LEU A 25 -3.94 4.40 6.03
N ILE A 26 -4.72 3.58 5.32
CA ILE A 26 -5.76 2.75 5.94
C ILE A 26 -5.12 1.66 6.81
N SER A 27 -4.04 1.03 6.35
CA SER A 27 -3.27 0.07 7.14
C SER A 27 -2.69 0.71 8.41
N ALA A 28 -2.15 1.93 8.31
CA ALA A 28 -1.70 2.69 9.46
C ALA A 28 -2.85 3.00 10.43
N GLY A 29 -4.04 3.34 9.93
CA GLY A 29 -5.24 3.53 10.73
C GLY A 29 -5.66 2.29 11.52
N TYR A 30 -5.59 1.09 10.92
CA TYR A 30 -5.84 -0.16 11.63
C TYR A 30 -4.80 -0.42 12.73
N SER A 31 -3.53 -0.15 12.45
CA SER A 31 -2.46 -0.33 13.44
C SER A 31 -2.58 0.66 14.61
N THR A 32 -2.99 1.91 14.38
CA THR A 32 -3.20 2.89 15.44
C THR A 32 -4.49 2.62 16.23
N ALA A 33 -5.57 2.19 15.57
CA ALA A 33 -6.78 1.75 16.25
C ALA A 33 -6.51 0.57 17.20
N ALA A 34 -5.66 -0.38 16.78
CA ALA A 34 -5.24 -1.51 17.62
C ALA A 34 -4.43 -1.06 18.86
N LEU A 35 -3.57 -0.04 18.72
CA LEU A 35 -2.85 0.56 19.84
C LEU A 35 -3.81 1.19 20.86
N VAL A 36 -4.76 2.00 20.37
CA VAL A 36 -5.73 2.70 21.22
C VAL A 36 -6.66 1.72 21.92
N SER A 37 -7.05 0.63 21.26
CA SER A 37 -7.97 -0.36 21.85
C SER A 37 -7.32 -1.27 22.89
N GLN A 38 -6.01 -1.54 22.79
CA GLN A 38 -5.35 -2.50 23.68
C GLN A 38 -4.77 -1.88 24.95
N GLY A 39 -4.59 -0.55 25.03
CA GLY A 39 -4.11 0.15 26.23
C GLY A 39 -2.68 -0.26 26.63
N ASP A 40 -1.73 0.66 26.49
CA ASP A 40 -0.34 0.60 26.97
C ASP A 40 0.14 -0.72 27.63
N SER A 41 0.86 -1.56 26.86
CA SER A 41 1.90 -2.51 27.32
C SER A 41 2.21 -3.63 26.32
N ASN A 42 1.45 -3.79 25.24
CA ASN A 42 1.73 -4.84 24.27
C ASN A 42 2.82 -4.40 23.27
N VAL A 43 4.06 -4.85 23.50
CA VAL A 43 5.22 -4.57 22.63
C VAL A 43 4.90 -4.86 21.14
N TYR A 44 4.09 -5.88 20.85
CA TYR A 44 3.71 -6.24 19.49
C TYR A 44 2.85 -5.17 18.76
N THR A 45 2.00 -4.43 19.47
CA THR A 45 1.18 -3.37 18.86
C THR A 45 2.02 -2.12 18.56
N GLN A 46 3.02 -1.82 19.39
CA GLN A 46 3.98 -0.73 19.15
C GLN A 46 4.86 -1.03 17.92
N TYR A 47 5.33 -2.27 17.78
CA TYR A 47 6.07 -2.71 16.59
C TYR A 47 5.21 -2.69 15.31
N ALA A 48 3.90 -2.95 15.40
CA ALA A 48 3.01 -2.81 14.26
C ALA A 48 2.90 -1.35 13.80
N ALA A 49 2.73 -0.41 14.73
CA ALA A 49 2.60 1.00 14.40
C ALA A 49 3.89 1.60 13.81
N SER A 50 5.06 1.19 14.32
CA SER A 50 6.34 1.60 13.75
C SER A 50 6.51 1.12 12.30
N ARG A 51 6.01 -0.08 11.95
CA ARG A 51 6.04 -0.60 10.57
C ARG A 51 5.14 0.22 9.65
N SER A 52 3.93 0.55 10.09
CA SER A 52 3.04 1.43 9.33
C SER A 52 3.64 2.81 9.11
N PHE A 53 4.31 3.39 10.11
CA PHE A 53 5.02 4.67 9.96
C PHE A 53 6.16 4.59 8.95
N ALA A 54 6.96 3.52 8.99
CA ALA A 54 8.02 3.29 8.00
C ALA A 54 7.45 3.22 6.57
N LEU A 55 6.31 2.56 6.37
CA LEU A 55 5.64 2.45 5.07
C LEU A 55 5.12 3.80 4.56
N VAL A 56 4.63 4.67 5.44
CA VAL A 56 4.25 6.07 5.11
C VAL A 56 5.47 6.85 4.61
N VAL A 57 6.62 6.73 5.28
CA VAL A 57 7.85 7.41 4.85
C VAL A 57 8.31 6.89 3.49
N VAL A 58 8.26 5.57 3.27
CA VAL A 58 8.67 4.95 2.01
C VAL A 58 7.77 5.38 0.83
N ILE A 59 6.45 5.41 0.98
CA ILE A 59 5.56 5.84 -0.13
C ILE A 59 5.77 7.31 -0.52
N LEU A 60 6.07 8.18 0.45
CA LEU A 60 6.43 9.58 0.18
C LEU A 60 7.78 9.67 -0.57
N GLY A 61 8.77 8.89 -0.15
CA GLY A 61 10.06 8.79 -0.83
C GLY A 61 9.91 8.29 -2.28
N VAL A 62 9.13 7.24 -2.50
CA VAL A 62 8.84 6.70 -3.84
C VAL A 62 8.17 7.75 -4.73
N GLY A 63 7.23 8.54 -4.18
CA GLY A 63 6.63 9.66 -4.90
C GLY A 63 7.64 10.74 -5.27
N ARG A 64 8.58 11.05 -4.36
CA ARG A 64 9.62 12.08 -4.57
C ARG A 64 10.65 11.68 -5.62
N PHE A 65 11.10 10.43 -5.61
CA PHE A 65 12.11 9.89 -6.52
C PHE A 65 11.53 9.37 -7.84
N ARG A 66 10.20 9.24 -7.93
CA ARG A 66 9.50 8.79 -9.14
C ARG A 66 10.09 7.51 -9.73
N SER A 67 10.32 6.48 -8.92
CA SER A 67 10.81 5.19 -9.41
C SER A 67 9.64 4.20 -9.61
N PRO A 68 9.29 3.81 -10.85
CA PRO A 68 8.21 2.86 -11.11
C PRO A 68 8.49 1.48 -10.51
N GLN A 69 9.76 1.04 -10.53
CA GLN A 69 10.18 -0.24 -9.97
C GLN A 69 10.02 -0.24 -8.44
N ALA A 70 10.39 0.85 -7.77
CA ALA A 70 10.21 0.99 -6.33
C ALA A 70 8.72 1.02 -5.95
N LEU A 71 7.88 1.70 -6.76
CA LEU A 71 6.44 1.71 -6.55
C LEU A 71 5.82 0.32 -6.73
N LEU A 72 6.21 -0.43 -7.76
CA LEU A 72 5.75 -1.81 -7.97
C LEU A 72 6.11 -2.73 -6.80
N ALA A 73 7.35 -2.64 -6.30
CA ALA A 73 7.78 -3.42 -5.14
C ALA A 73 6.95 -3.07 -3.89
N LEU A 74 6.75 -1.78 -3.64
CA LEU A 74 5.96 -1.30 -2.51
C LEU A 74 4.49 -1.71 -2.60
N SER A 75 3.87 -1.60 -3.78
CA SER A 75 2.50 -2.05 -4.01
C SER A 75 2.34 -3.56 -3.79
N ALA A 76 3.32 -4.38 -4.20
CA ALA A 76 3.31 -5.82 -3.93
C ALA A 76 3.39 -6.13 -2.43
N VAL A 77 4.26 -5.43 -1.69
CA VAL A 77 4.35 -5.56 -0.23
C VAL A 77 3.02 -5.16 0.43
N MET A 78 2.40 -4.06 0.00
CA MET A 78 1.10 -3.61 0.50
C MET A 78 -0.01 -4.63 0.24
N THR A 79 -0.09 -5.19 -0.97
CA THR A 79 -1.05 -6.26 -1.27
C THR A 79 -0.89 -7.44 -0.30
N LEU A 80 0.34 -7.86 0.01
CA LEU A 80 0.59 -8.93 0.99
C LEU A 80 0.16 -8.53 2.41
N ILE A 81 0.45 -7.30 2.85
CA ILE A 81 0.03 -6.80 4.16
C ILE A 81 -1.49 -6.81 4.28
N GLN A 82 -2.22 -6.30 3.29
CA GLN A 82 -3.69 -6.29 3.33
C GLN A 82 -4.31 -7.68 3.26
N LEU A 83 -3.67 -8.65 2.60
CA LEU A 83 -4.10 -10.04 2.67
C LEU A 83 -3.96 -10.60 4.10
N GLY A 84 -2.86 -10.26 4.79
CA GLY A 84 -2.70 -10.57 6.21
C GLY A 84 -3.79 -9.93 7.08
N ASP A 85 -4.06 -8.63 6.87
CA ASP A 85 -5.12 -7.89 7.57
C ASP A 85 -6.51 -8.52 7.32
N ALA A 86 -6.78 -8.97 6.09
CA ALA A 86 -8.03 -9.66 5.75
C ALA A 86 -8.17 -10.99 6.51
N VAL A 87 -7.09 -11.79 6.60
CA VAL A 87 -7.08 -13.04 7.38
C VAL A 87 -7.32 -12.78 8.86
N ILE A 88 -6.73 -11.72 9.42
CA ILE A 88 -6.99 -11.29 10.81
C ILE A 88 -8.46 -10.90 10.97
N GLY A 89 -9.01 -10.10 10.05
CA GLY A 89 -10.44 -9.73 10.05
C GLY A 89 -11.37 -10.95 10.06
N PHE A 90 -11.06 -11.98 9.26
CA PHE A 90 -11.84 -13.21 9.22
C PHE A 90 -11.81 -13.95 10.57
N GLN A 91 -10.66 -13.99 11.24
CA GLN A 91 -10.53 -14.61 12.56
C GLN A 91 -11.34 -13.84 13.63
N LEU A 92 -11.42 -12.51 13.53
CA LEU A 92 -12.23 -11.68 14.42
C LEU A 92 -13.75 -11.74 14.16
N HIS A 93 -14.24 -12.54 13.20
CA HIS A 93 -15.66 -12.66 12.81
C HIS A 93 -16.34 -11.33 12.44
N ASP A 94 -15.54 -10.31 12.11
CA ASP A 94 -16.02 -8.96 11.79
C ASP A 94 -15.90 -8.75 10.27
N ALA A 95 -17.02 -8.94 9.57
CA ALA A 95 -17.08 -8.88 8.11
C ALA A 95 -16.58 -7.54 7.57
N ALA A 96 -16.89 -6.42 8.24
CA ALA A 96 -16.45 -5.09 7.82
C ALA A 96 -14.92 -4.93 7.88
N LYS A 97 -14.25 -5.57 8.85
CA LYS A 97 -12.79 -5.58 8.99
C LYS A 97 -12.10 -6.56 8.04
N SER A 98 -12.85 -7.44 7.36
CA SER A 98 -12.31 -8.42 6.40
C SER A 98 -12.42 -7.91 4.96
N PHE A 99 -13.58 -7.37 4.59
CA PHE A 99 -13.84 -6.91 3.22
C PHE A 99 -13.07 -5.63 2.86
N GLY A 100 -12.82 -4.75 3.83
CA GLY A 100 -12.05 -3.52 3.63
C GLY A 100 -10.62 -3.79 3.16
N PRO A 101 -9.79 -4.52 3.94
CA PRO A 101 -8.43 -4.87 3.54
C PRO A 101 -8.37 -5.68 2.25
N LEU A 102 -9.29 -6.62 2.04
CA LEU A 102 -9.32 -7.45 0.84
C LEU A 102 -9.62 -6.62 -0.42
N GLY A 103 -10.56 -5.68 -0.35
CA GLY A 103 -10.83 -4.74 -1.44
C GLY A 103 -9.62 -3.85 -1.76
N LEU A 104 -8.91 -3.37 -0.73
CA LEU A 104 -7.69 -2.57 -0.89
C LEU A 104 -6.54 -3.38 -1.50
N ALA A 105 -6.38 -4.65 -1.12
CA ALA A 105 -5.40 -5.55 -1.71
C ALA A 105 -5.62 -5.69 -3.22
N VAL A 106 -6.87 -5.97 -3.61
CA VAL A 106 -7.26 -6.11 -5.02
C VAL A 106 -7.05 -4.81 -5.79
N LEU A 107 -7.48 -3.67 -5.25
CA LEU A 107 -7.33 -2.37 -5.89
C LEU A 107 -5.83 -2.01 -6.09
N THR A 108 -5.02 -2.22 -5.06
CA THR A 108 -3.57 -1.98 -5.10
C THR A 108 -2.89 -2.90 -6.11
N PHE A 109 -3.30 -4.17 -6.16
CA PHE A 109 -2.77 -5.14 -7.11
C PHE A 109 -3.12 -4.78 -8.56
N ILE A 110 -4.38 -4.40 -8.83
CA ILE A 110 -4.81 -3.95 -10.16
C ILE A 110 -4.03 -2.71 -10.59
N ALA A 111 -3.84 -1.75 -9.68
CA ALA A 111 -3.06 -0.54 -9.96
C ALA A 111 -1.58 -0.86 -10.24
N ALA A 112 -0.99 -1.82 -9.51
CA ALA A 112 0.36 -2.32 -9.76
C ALA A 112 0.47 -3.03 -11.12
N LEU A 113 -0.51 -3.86 -11.50
CA LEU A 113 -0.54 -4.49 -12.82
C LEU A 113 -0.65 -3.46 -13.95
N PHE A 114 -1.45 -2.41 -13.75
CA PHE A 114 -1.56 -1.32 -14.72
C PHE A 114 -0.23 -0.59 -14.89
N LEU A 115 0.46 -0.27 -13.79
CA LEU A 115 1.81 0.32 -13.82
C LEU A 115 2.83 -0.62 -14.49
N LEU A 116 2.80 -1.92 -14.19
CA LEU A 116 3.71 -2.91 -14.76
C LEU A 116 3.53 -3.01 -16.28
N ARG A 117 2.28 -3.03 -16.75
CA ARG A 117 1.96 -3.04 -18.19
C ARG A 117 2.45 -1.76 -18.87
N ALA A 118 2.18 -0.60 -18.28
CA ALA A 118 2.63 0.68 -18.83
C ALA A 118 4.16 0.80 -18.85
N ASN A 119 4.86 0.18 -17.89
CA ASN A 119 6.32 0.16 -17.83
C ASN A 119 6.96 -0.84 -18.82
N ARG A 120 6.21 -1.85 -19.28
CA ARG A 120 6.66 -2.89 -20.22
C ARG A 120 6.37 -2.60 -21.68
N GLN A 121 5.63 -1.55 -22.00
CA GLN A 121 5.39 -1.12 -23.39
C GLN A 121 6.43 -0.06 -23.79
N PRO A 122 7.59 -0.44 -24.36
CA PRO A 122 8.42 0.51 -25.07
C PRO A 122 7.63 1.01 -26.30
N LEU A 123 7.65 2.32 -26.54
CA LEU A 123 7.06 2.95 -27.73
C LEU A 123 7.57 2.22 -28.98
N SER A 124 6.69 1.50 -29.67
CA SER A 124 6.91 0.96 -31.03
C SER A 124 6.70 2.03 -32.07
#